data_AF-A0A2N5X7T4-F1
#
_entry.id   AF-A0A2N5X7T4-F1
#
_cell.length_a   1.000
_cell.length_b   1.000
_cell.length_c   1.000
_cell.angle_alpha   90.00
_cell.angle_beta   90.00
_cell.angle_gamma   90.00
#
_symmetry.space_group_name_H-M   'P 1'
#
loop_
_entity.id
_entity.type
_entity.pdbx_description
1 polymer ?
#
loop_
_entity_poly.entity_id
_entity_poly.type
_entity_poly.pdbx_seq_one_letter_code
_entity_poly.pdbx_strand_id
1 'polypeptide(L)'
;MAGLRLGPLLRHVGTTTATVWVETDRPCEVEVVCGAPLDGGGTGDDSSGGSSGSGNAASASCRTWRVAGHHYALVVVPGLPPGSVLPYRVLLDGAPVWP
;
A
#
# COMPACT_ATOMS: atom_id res chain seq x y z
N MET A 1 -7.70 -0.21 18.41
CA MET A 1 -6.99 0.18 17.16
C MET A 1 -7.97 0.21 16.01
N ALA A 2 -7.84 1.18 15.10
CA ALA A 2 -8.73 1.25 13.93
C ALA A 2 -8.65 -0.08 13.19
N GLY A 3 -9.81 -0.63 12.86
CA GLY A 3 -9.93 -1.92 12.18
C GLY A 3 -10.34 -1.73 10.73
N LEU A 4 -9.80 -2.56 9.84
CA LEU A 4 -10.23 -2.63 8.45
C LEU A 4 -11.59 -3.34 8.38
N ARG A 5 -12.62 -2.65 7.89
CA ARG A 5 -13.96 -3.21 7.70
C ARG A 5 -14.17 -3.78 6.31
N LEU A 6 -13.67 -3.07 5.30
CA LEU A 6 -13.78 -3.49 3.91
C LEU A 6 -12.54 -3.06 3.14
N GLY A 7 -12.12 -3.93 2.21
CA GLY A 7 -10.88 -3.78 1.46
C GLY A 7 -9.70 -4.51 2.12
N PRO A 8 -8.46 -4.22 1.67
CA PRO A 8 -8.13 -3.17 0.72
C PRO A 8 -8.47 -3.54 -0.72
N LEU A 9 -9.14 -2.63 -1.42
CA LEU A 9 -9.49 -2.81 -2.82
C LEU A 9 -8.56 -1.98 -3.70
N LEU A 10 -7.76 -2.65 -4.53
CA LEU A 10 -7.05 -1.99 -5.63
C LEU A 10 -8.09 -1.49 -6.64
N ARG A 11 -8.33 -0.18 -6.66
CA ARG A 11 -9.46 0.42 -7.39
C ARG A 11 -9.08 0.89 -8.79
N HIS A 12 -7.86 1.41 -8.95
CA HIS A 12 -7.35 1.94 -10.21
C HIS A 12 -5.82 1.78 -10.28
N VAL A 13 -5.30 1.44 -11.45
CA VAL A 13 -3.86 1.36 -11.75
C VAL A 13 -3.59 2.18 -12.99
N GLY A 14 -2.73 3.19 -12.86
CA GLY A 14 -2.14 3.93 -13.96
C GLY A 14 -0.74 3.43 -14.28
N THR A 15 -0.04 4.12 -15.19
CA THR A 15 1.33 3.74 -15.59
C THR A 15 2.33 3.81 -14.43
N THR A 16 2.19 4.78 -13.54
CA THR A 16 3.11 5.03 -12.41
C THR A 16 2.37 5.31 -11.10
N THR A 17 1.07 5.01 -11.07
CA THR A 17 0.19 5.30 -9.93
C THR A 17 -0.74 4.13 -9.66
N ALA A 18 -1.15 3.97 -8.40
CA ALA A 18 -2.23 3.07 -8.02
C ALA A 18 -3.12 3.73 -6.98
N THR A 19 -4.39 3.35 -6.94
CA THR A 19 -5.34 3.82 -5.92
C THR A 19 -5.88 2.62 -5.14
N VAL A 20 -5.74 2.67 -3.82
CA VAL A 20 -6.31 1.70 -2.89
C VAL A 20 -7.46 2.37 -2.15
N TRP A 21 -8.58 1.65 -2.06
CA TRP A 21 -9.76 2.07 -1.30
C TRP A 21 -9.96 1.17 -0.08
N VAL A 22 -10.34 1.77 1.05
CA VAL A 22 -10.66 1.06 2.30
C VAL A 22 -11.85 1.69 3.03
N GLU A 23 -12.55 0.86 3.81
CA GLU A 23 -13.42 1.28 4.90
C GLU A 23 -12.81 0.90 6.25
N THR A 24 -12.85 1.81 7.23
CA THR A 24 -12.36 1.59 8.59
C THR A 24 -13.48 1.74 9.61
N ASP A 25 -13.30 1.15 10.80
CA ASP A 25 -14.31 1.17 11.86
C ASP A 25 -14.45 2.50 12.61
N ARG A 26 -13.52 3.43 12.38
CA ARG A 26 -13.40 4.73 13.05
C ARG A 26 -12.54 5.69 12.21
N PRO A 27 -12.47 7.00 12.54
CA PRO A 27 -11.50 7.89 11.93
C PRO A 27 -10.05 7.46 12.22
N CYS A 28 -9.20 7.40 11.21
CA CYS A 28 -7.77 7.11 11.36
C CYS A 28 -6.95 7.67 10.18
N GLU A 29 -5.63 7.55 10.26
CA GLU A 29 -4.76 7.62 9.10
C GLU A 29 -4.67 6.27 8.40
N VAL A 30 -4.72 6.27 7.07
CA VAL A 30 -4.49 5.10 6.23
C VAL A 30 -3.20 5.33 5.46
N GLU A 31 -2.26 4.41 5.57
CA GLU A 31 -1.01 4.42 4.80
C GLU A 31 -0.96 3.19 3.89
N VAL A 32 -0.52 3.36 2.65
CA VAL A 32 -0.21 2.28 1.72
C VAL A 32 1.27 2.31 1.39
N VAL A 33 1.94 1.17 1.50
CA VAL A 33 3.37 1.01 1.22
C VAL A 33 3.57 -0.09 0.19
N CYS A 34 4.13 0.23 -0.98
CA CYS A 34 4.39 -0.68 -2.08
C CYS A 34 5.88 -1.04 -2.16
N GLY A 35 6.20 -2.29 -2.49
CA GLY A 35 7.58 -2.74 -2.73
C GLY A 35 8.41 -3.03 -1.48
N ALA A 36 7.81 -2.97 -0.28
CA ALA A 36 8.47 -3.46 0.93
C ALA A 36 8.55 -5.00 0.89
N PRO A 37 9.69 -5.61 1.25
CA PRO A 37 9.79 -7.06 1.36
C PRO A 37 8.78 -7.57 2.40
N LEU A 38 8.10 -8.66 2.06
CA LEU A 38 7.31 -9.46 3.00
C LEU A 38 8.32 -10.18 3.89
N ASP A 39 8.42 -9.85 5.18
CA ASP A 39 9.42 -10.41 6.09
C ASP A 39 9.52 -11.97 5.99
N GLY A 40 10.71 -12.52 5.70
CA GLY A 40 11.03 -13.95 5.89
C GLY A 40 11.59 -14.78 4.70
N GLY A 41 12.07 -14.19 3.60
CA GLY A 41 12.58 -14.95 2.45
C GLY A 41 14.07 -14.78 2.18
N GLY A 42 14.95 -15.37 3.01
CA GLY A 42 16.38 -15.49 2.69
C GLY A 42 16.71 -16.87 2.15
N THR A 43 17.14 -16.98 0.89
CA THR A 43 18.11 -17.98 0.40
C THR A 43 18.48 -17.74 -1.07
N GLY A 44 19.78 -17.84 -1.36
CA GLY A 44 20.28 -18.26 -2.68
C GLY A 44 20.95 -17.17 -3.52
N ASP A 45 22.26 -17.20 -3.50
CA ASP A 45 23.21 -16.71 -4.49
C ASP A 45 22.92 -17.19 -5.93
N ASP A 46 22.93 -16.28 -6.91
CA ASP A 46 23.93 -16.29 -7.99
C ASP A 46 23.86 -14.96 -8.78
N SER A 47 25.02 -14.44 -9.16
CA SER A 47 25.15 -13.08 -9.73
C SER A 47 24.83 -13.02 -11.22
N SER A 48 24.00 -12.06 -11.64
CA SER A 48 24.01 -11.49 -13.00
C SER A 48 23.50 -10.06 -12.97
N GLY A 49 24.33 -9.14 -13.47
CA GLY A 49 24.19 -7.70 -13.29
C GLY A 49 23.03 -7.06 -14.06
N GLY A 50 22.36 -6.17 -13.36
CA GLY A 50 21.51 -5.11 -13.88
C GLY A 50 21.09 -4.24 -12.71
N SER A 51 21.75 -3.10 -12.49
CA SER A 51 21.34 -2.14 -11.47
C SER A 51 20.09 -1.40 -11.97
N SER A 52 18.95 -2.09 -11.96
CA SER A 52 17.64 -1.55 -12.33
C SER A 52 16.91 -1.11 -11.07
N GLY A 53 17.09 0.17 -10.74
CA GLY A 53 16.32 0.87 -9.73
C GLY A 53 16.70 0.49 -8.30
N SER A 54 17.38 1.39 -7.59
CA SER A 54 17.32 1.43 -6.12
C SER A 54 15.85 1.22 -5.72
N GLY A 55 15.56 0.08 -5.09
CA GLY A 55 14.21 -0.37 -4.75
C GLY A 55 13.57 0.60 -3.77
N ASN A 56 13.05 1.71 -4.29
CA ASN A 56 12.37 2.68 -3.47
C ASN A 56 10.96 2.16 -3.22
N ALA A 57 10.71 1.72 -2.00
CA ALA A 57 9.36 1.46 -1.57
C ALA A 57 8.55 2.75 -1.70
N ALA A 58 7.53 2.75 -2.54
CA ALA A 58 6.65 3.91 -2.70
C ALA A 58 5.57 3.87 -1.62
N SER A 59 5.31 4.97 -0.94
CA SER A 59 4.21 5.05 0.02
C SER A 59 3.40 6.34 -0.14
N ALA A 60 2.17 6.28 0.32
CA ALA A 60 1.30 7.44 0.46
C ALA A 60 0.34 7.22 1.63
N SER A 61 -0.11 8.32 2.27
CA SER A 61 -1.11 8.27 3.32
C SER A 61 -2.25 9.26 3.11
N CYS A 62 -3.38 8.99 3.74
CA CYS A 62 -4.55 9.85 3.72
C CYS A 62 -5.35 9.68 5.03
N ARG A 63 -5.88 10.77 5.58
CA ARG A 63 -6.87 10.69 6.67
C ARG A 63 -8.22 10.26 6.13
N THR A 64 -8.90 9.37 6.86
CA THR A 64 -10.25 8.96 6.50
C THR A 64 -11.22 10.14 6.52
N TRP A 65 -12.16 10.15 5.59
CA TRP A 65 -13.34 11.01 5.61
C TRP A 65 -14.60 10.21 5.90
N ARG A 66 -15.67 10.90 6.32
CA ARG A 66 -16.91 10.26 6.75
C ARG A 66 -18.03 10.44 5.75
N VAL A 67 -18.70 9.34 5.38
CA VAL A 67 -19.94 9.35 4.57
C VAL A 67 -20.95 8.42 5.23
N ALA A 68 -22.17 8.91 5.47
CA ALA A 68 -23.29 8.11 6.03
C ALA A 68 -22.93 7.31 7.31
N GLY A 69 -22.01 7.82 8.14
CA GLY A 69 -21.59 7.14 9.37
C GLY A 69 -20.34 6.26 9.23
N HIS A 70 -19.90 5.96 8.01
CA HIS A 70 -18.74 5.11 7.70
C HIS A 70 -17.48 5.95 7.41
N HIS A 71 -16.31 5.37 7.66
CA HIS A 71 -15.01 6.02 7.47
C HIS A 71 -14.28 5.40 6.29
N TYR A 72 -13.94 6.22 5.29
CA TYR A 72 -13.33 5.78 4.04
C TYR A 72 -12.02 6.49 3.78
N ALA A 73 -11.12 5.83 3.06
CA ALA A 73 -9.95 6.46 2.45
C ALA A 73 -9.74 5.96 1.02
N LEU A 74 -9.24 6.86 0.16
CA LEU A 74 -8.66 6.57 -1.16
C LEU A 74 -7.21 7.03 -1.11
N VAL A 75 -6.30 6.08 -1.05
CA VAL A 75 -4.87 6.38 -1.02
C VAL A 75 -4.34 6.23 -2.44
N VAL A 76 -3.84 7.32 -3.01
CA VAL A 76 -3.18 7.33 -4.31
C VAL A 76 -1.68 7.23 -4.09
N VAL A 77 -1.08 6.11 -4.48
CA VAL A 77 0.36 5.88 -4.39
C VAL A 77 1.01 6.30 -5.71
N PRO A 78 1.85 7.34 -5.74
CA PRO A 78 2.58 7.76 -6.93
C PRO A 78 3.96 7.08 -7.01
N GLY A 79 4.65 7.29 -8.15
CA GLY A 79 6.06 6.92 -8.30
C GLY A 79 6.32 5.42 -8.45
N LEU A 80 5.30 4.65 -8.84
CA LEU A 80 5.43 3.21 -9.06
C LEU A 80 6.20 2.93 -10.37
N PRO A 81 7.05 1.89 -10.44
CA PRO A 81 7.68 1.45 -11.68
C PRO A 81 6.63 0.97 -12.68
N PRO A 82 6.66 1.44 -13.95
CA PRO A 82 5.73 0.97 -14.97
C PRO A 82 5.79 -0.53 -15.22
N GLY A 83 4.62 -1.15 -15.42
CA GLY A 83 4.52 -2.57 -15.77
C GLY A 83 5.00 -3.54 -14.68
N SER A 84 5.18 -3.07 -13.45
CA SER A 84 5.62 -3.88 -12.32
C SER A 84 4.45 -4.53 -11.57
N VAL A 85 4.74 -5.66 -10.92
CA VAL A 85 3.88 -6.28 -9.91
C VAL A 85 4.60 -6.16 -8.58
N LEU A 86 4.05 -5.36 -7.66
CA LEU A 86 4.66 -5.07 -6.36
C LEU A 86 3.75 -5.58 -5.23
N PRO A 87 4.32 -6.21 -4.18
CA PRO A 87 3.58 -6.41 -2.94
C PRO A 87 3.27 -5.04 -2.31
N TYR A 88 2.18 -4.95 -1.55
CA TYR A 88 1.84 -3.73 -0.84
C TYR A 88 1.23 -4.02 0.52
N ARG A 89 1.42 -3.09 1.46
CA ARG A 89 0.86 -3.08 2.82
C ARG A 89 -0.10 -1.93 3.01
N VAL A 90 -1.07 -2.13 3.89
CA VAL A 90 -1.97 -1.10 4.40
C VAL A 90 -1.84 -1.04 5.91
N LEU A 91 -1.59 0.15 6.42
CA LEU A 91 -1.49 0.43 7.84
C LEU A 91 -2.59 1.40 8.27
N LEU A 92 -3.16 1.19 9.45
CA LEU A 92 -4.09 2.11 10.10
C LEU A 92 -3.42 2.70 11.35
N ASP A 93 -3.24 4.01 11.39
CA ASP A 93 -2.47 4.71 12.44
C ASP A 93 -1.10 4.05 12.71
N GLY A 94 -0.42 3.62 11.64
CA GLY A 94 0.89 2.95 11.70
C GLY A 94 0.84 1.46 12.09
N ALA A 95 -0.34 0.88 12.35
CA ALA A 95 -0.49 -0.55 12.60
C ALA A 95 -0.80 -1.31 11.31
N PRO A 96 -0.04 -2.36 10.93
CA PRO A 96 -0.34 -3.14 9.73
C PRO A 96 -1.66 -3.89 9.89
N VAL A 97 -2.55 -3.72 8.92
CA VAL A 97 -3.83 -4.44 8.82
C VAL A 97 -3.95 -5.23 7.53
N TRP A 98 -2.99 -5.03 6.62
CA TRP A 98 -2.81 -5.73 5.36
C TRP A 98 -1.35 -5.52 4.89
N PRO A 99 -0.74 -6.39 4.07
CA PRO A 99 -1.17 -7.77 3.88
C PRO A 99 -1.25 -8.46 5.24
#